data_AF-A0A3N1ZY58-F1
#
_entry.id   AF-A0A3N1ZY58-F1
#
_cell.length_a   1.000
_cell.length_b   1.000
_cell.length_c   1.000
_cell.angle_alpha   90.00
_cell.angle_beta   90.00
_cell.angle_gamma   90.00
#
_symmetry.space_group_name_H-M   'P 1'
#
loop_
_entity.id
_entity.type
_entity.pdbx_description
1 polymer ?
#
loop_
_entity_poly.entity_id
_entity_poly.type
_entity_poly.pdbx_seq_one_letter_code
_entity_poly.pdbx_strand_id
1 'polypeptide(L)'
;MRITEYYGIEGEVPFLDVRIDRDNKLFIDPFVVRHAVAPSPHAESARTCLDTFFAEVTSCSLSEDDGRRRRGAQLLSSFKEPKETRLGLAQHGFDGHGAAVDIGDRIWGALNVSLAALVSVGLLRRVEQLPLFVEGVGNDVTSDLTTRLIMQPLLDFTAEMVGIFPEFASQGMVTSEMTVWSGGDLDWAVKPTKLPAPSGHPLVLVPAGWVSTALEVRGTRFYEKAILDFAQAENLSMDRRGKVVKVAKPKLMLDPRYDRATQNQIEIILRAFDQDVDLLERFDQFVSAKYDGPDQDRISRRIA
;
A
#
# COMPACT_ATOMS: atom_id res chain seq x y z
N MET A 1 9.30 13.26 -21.71
CA MET A 1 10.69 13.52 -21.31
C MET A 1 10.89 12.93 -19.94
N ARG A 2 11.96 12.16 -19.73
CA ARG A 2 12.29 11.54 -18.44
C ARG A 2 13.06 12.48 -17.52
N ILE A 3 13.26 12.10 -16.26
CA ILE A 3 14.03 12.88 -15.28
C ILE A 3 15.48 13.01 -15.77
N THR A 4 16.11 11.89 -16.11
CA THR A 4 17.50 11.86 -16.59
C THR A 4 17.70 12.73 -17.83
N GLU A 5 16.79 12.61 -18.81
CA GLU A 5 16.77 13.43 -20.02
C GLU A 5 16.62 14.93 -19.74
N TYR A 6 15.73 15.30 -18.80
CA TYR A 6 15.49 16.70 -18.46
C TYR A 6 16.69 17.36 -17.78
N TYR A 7 17.27 16.67 -16.80
CA TYR A 7 18.38 17.19 -16.01
C TYR A 7 19.75 16.97 -16.66
N GLY A 8 19.86 16.09 -17.66
CA GLY A 8 21.12 15.72 -18.29
C GLY A 8 21.96 14.77 -17.44
N ILE A 9 21.31 13.90 -16.65
CA ILE A 9 21.99 12.91 -15.81
C ILE A 9 22.36 11.70 -16.68
N GLU A 10 23.64 11.33 -16.69
CA GLU A 10 24.16 10.18 -17.42
C GLU A 10 24.33 8.95 -16.51
N GLY A 11 24.14 7.75 -17.05
CA GLY A 11 24.37 6.48 -16.36
C GLY A 11 23.13 5.89 -15.66
N GLU A 12 23.36 4.84 -14.88
CA GLU A 12 22.32 4.20 -14.07
C GLU A 12 21.99 5.04 -12.84
N VAL A 13 20.69 5.17 -12.53
CA VAL A 13 20.19 5.94 -11.40
C VAL A 13 19.46 5.03 -10.40
N PRO A 14 19.59 5.27 -9.08
CA PRO A 14 18.93 4.47 -8.06
C PRO A 14 17.45 4.85 -7.83
N PHE A 15 17.00 5.92 -8.50
CA PHE A 15 15.61 6.39 -8.48
C PHE A 15 14.88 5.99 -9.76
N LEU A 16 13.55 5.96 -9.68
CA LEU A 16 12.69 5.67 -10.81
C LEU A 16 12.71 6.84 -11.82
N ASP A 17 13.25 6.59 -13.01
CA ASP A 17 13.37 7.59 -14.08
C ASP A 17 12.06 7.83 -14.83
N VAL A 18 11.07 8.35 -14.11
CA VAL A 18 9.71 8.60 -14.60
C VAL A 18 9.66 9.72 -15.64
N ARG A 19 8.57 9.76 -16.40
CA ARG A 19 8.26 10.94 -17.21
C ARG A 19 7.75 12.08 -16.36
N ILE A 20 8.31 13.27 -16.55
CA ILE A 20 7.95 14.48 -15.78
C ILE A 20 6.72 15.19 -16.34
N ASP A 21 6.31 14.89 -17.57
CA ASP A 21 5.23 15.55 -18.30
C ASP A 21 3.85 14.86 -18.16
N ARG A 22 3.79 13.70 -17.50
CA ARG A 22 2.56 12.90 -17.31
C ARG A 22 2.67 12.00 -16.09
N ASP A 23 1.54 11.50 -15.60
CA ASP A 23 1.58 10.43 -14.60
C ASP A 23 1.95 9.08 -15.23
N ASN A 24 2.67 8.29 -14.47
CA ASN A 24 3.22 7.00 -14.86
C ASN A 24 2.41 5.93 -14.14
N LYS A 25 1.78 5.02 -14.91
CA LYS A 25 0.87 3.96 -14.41
C LYS A 25 1.63 2.86 -13.67
N LEU A 26 2.19 3.25 -12.53
CA LEU A 26 3.00 2.53 -11.57
C LEU A 26 2.53 2.95 -10.19
N PHE A 27 2.74 2.07 -9.22
CA PHE A 27 2.22 2.22 -7.86
C PHE A 27 3.36 2.01 -6.87
N ILE A 28 3.45 2.87 -5.85
CA ILE A 28 4.27 2.57 -4.67
C ILE A 28 3.54 1.47 -3.90
N ASP A 29 4.19 0.33 -3.74
CA ASP A 29 3.58 -0.82 -3.10
C ASP A 29 4.16 -1.01 -1.69
N PRO A 30 3.34 -0.89 -0.62
CA PRO A 30 3.82 -1.05 0.76
C PRO A 30 4.44 -2.43 1.00
N PHE A 31 3.97 -3.49 0.33
CA PHE A 31 4.61 -4.80 0.39
C PHE A 31 6.02 -4.77 -0.21
N VAL A 32 6.19 -4.13 -1.37
CA VAL A 32 7.49 -3.99 -2.04
C VAL A 32 8.45 -3.15 -1.20
N VAL A 33 7.99 -2.02 -0.64
CA VAL A 33 8.78 -1.17 0.27
C VAL A 33 9.29 -1.97 1.47
N ARG A 34 8.45 -2.82 2.07
CA ARG A 34 8.85 -3.69 3.19
C ARG A 34 9.90 -4.73 2.82
N HIS A 35 9.88 -5.20 1.58
CA HIS A 35 10.79 -6.23 1.05
C HIS A 35 11.95 -5.66 0.23
N ALA A 36 12.13 -4.33 0.23
CA ALA A 36 13.27 -3.70 -0.44
C ALA A 36 14.57 -4.25 0.16
N VAL A 37 15.44 -4.81 -0.71
CA VAL A 37 16.70 -5.45 -0.33
C VAL A 37 17.78 -4.38 -0.11
N ALA A 38 18.72 -4.68 0.80
CA ALA A 38 19.81 -3.86 1.34
C ALA A 38 19.41 -2.96 2.53
N PRO A 39 20.32 -2.71 3.50
CA PRO A 39 20.08 -1.73 4.55
C PRO A 39 20.01 -0.35 3.90
N SER A 40 18.79 0.09 3.60
CA SER A 40 18.47 1.47 3.25
C SER A 40 17.82 2.11 4.47
N PRO A 41 18.42 3.17 5.06
CA PRO A 41 17.79 3.88 6.17
C PRO A 41 16.41 4.43 5.77
N HIS A 42 16.21 4.76 4.48
CA HIS A 42 14.92 5.18 3.95
C HIS A 42 13.88 4.06 3.98
N ALA A 43 14.27 2.82 3.67
CA ALA A 43 13.35 1.68 3.73
C ALA A 43 12.98 1.31 5.18
N GLU A 44 13.90 1.44 6.12
CA GLU A 44 13.60 1.27 7.56
C GLU A 44 12.67 2.37 8.10
N SER A 45 12.95 3.62 7.73
CA SER A 45 12.09 4.76 8.07
C SER A 45 10.69 4.60 7.47
N ALA A 46 10.59 4.20 6.19
CA ALA A 46 9.31 3.94 5.54
C ALA A 46 8.51 2.82 6.22
N ARG A 47 9.15 1.70 6.56
CA ARG A 47 8.51 0.62 7.34
C ARG A 47 7.98 1.13 8.68
N THR A 48 8.78 1.91 9.40
CA THR A 48 8.38 2.51 10.67
C THR A 48 7.16 3.40 10.50
N CYS A 49 7.12 4.25 9.48
CA CYS A 49 5.95 5.09 9.18
C CYS A 49 4.69 4.26 8.92
N LEU A 50 4.78 3.21 8.08
CA LEU A 50 3.66 2.33 7.77
C LEU A 50 3.13 1.60 9.02
N ASP A 51 4.03 1.09 9.86
CA ASP A 51 3.68 0.32 11.06
C ASP A 51 3.09 1.21 12.15
N THR A 52 3.74 2.33 12.45
CA THR A 52 3.29 3.27 13.49
C THR A 52 1.94 3.89 13.15
N PHE A 53 1.71 4.25 11.89
CA PHE A 53 0.42 4.78 11.45
C PHE A 53 -0.69 3.76 11.65
N PHE A 54 -0.49 2.53 11.15
CA PHE A 54 -1.54 1.52 11.21
C PHE A 54 -1.82 1.07 12.64
N ALA A 55 -0.79 0.96 13.47
CA ALA A 55 -0.92 0.68 14.91
C ALA A 55 -1.71 1.79 15.63
N GLU A 56 -1.45 3.06 15.33
CA GLU A 56 -2.17 4.16 15.97
C GLU A 56 -3.63 4.23 15.51
N VAL A 57 -3.91 4.07 14.22
CA VAL A 57 -5.29 4.10 13.70
C VAL A 57 -6.11 2.93 14.25
N THR A 58 -5.54 1.73 14.33
CA THR A 58 -6.22 0.57 14.93
C THR A 58 -6.39 0.73 16.44
N SER A 59 -5.40 1.28 17.15
CA SER A 59 -5.54 1.63 18.58
C SER A 59 -6.66 2.65 18.82
N CYS A 60 -6.76 3.69 17.99
CA CYS A 60 -7.87 4.64 18.03
C CYS A 60 -9.23 3.98 17.78
N SER A 61 -9.30 3.02 16.86
CA SER A 61 -10.54 2.29 16.54
C SER A 61 -11.01 1.40 17.70
N LEU A 62 -10.09 0.81 18.45
CA LEU A 62 -10.37 -0.03 19.62
C LEU A 62 -10.66 0.77 20.89
N SER A 63 -10.47 2.09 20.87
CA SER A 63 -10.65 2.95 22.04
C SER A 63 -12.12 3.17 22.37
N GLU A 64 -12.45 3.13 23.66
CA GLU A 64 -13.74 3.59 24.19
C GLU A 64 -13.80 5.12 24.37
N ASP A 65 -12.64 5.79 24.35
CA ASP A 65 -12.57 7.26 24.43
C ASP A 65 -12.94 7.93 23.10
N ASP A 66 -13.99 8.76 23.12
CA ASP A 66 -14.49 9.51 21.96
C ASP A 66 -13.46 10.50 21.38
N GLY A 67 -12.55 11.02 22.21
CA GLY A 67 -11.45 11.87 21.76
C GLY A 67 -10.48 11.10 20.85
N ARG A 68 -10.03 9.92 21.30
CA ARG A 68 -9.18 9.02 20.52
C ARG A 68 -9.87 8.49 19.26
N ARG A 69 -11.16 8.19 19.32
CA ARG A 69 -11.92 7.78 18.12
C ARG A 69 -11.98 8.90 17.08
N ARG A 70 -12.29 10.13 17.50
CA ARG A 70 -12.27 11.30 16.60
C ARG A 70 -10.89 11.53 16.00
N ARG A 71 -9.83 11.35 16.80
CA ARG A 71 -8.45 11.42 16.33
C ARG A 71 -8.16 10.38 15.24
N GLY A 72 -8.58 9.12 15.43
CA GLY A 72 -8.39 8.07 14.41
C GLY A 72 -9.06 8.40 13.08
N ALA A 73 -10.28 8.94 13.12
CA ALA A 73 -10.96 9.44 11.91
C ALA A 73 -10.19 10.61 11.27
N GLN A 74 -9.70 11.56 12.07
CA GLN A 74 -8.91 12.70 11.58
C GLN A 74 -7.59 12.29 10.93
N LEU A 75 -6.90 11.27 11.47
CA LEU A 75 -5.67 10.75 10.87
C LEU A 75 -5.88 10.23 9.45
N LEU A 76 -7.07 9.69 9.16
CA LEU A 76 -7.49 9.21 7.84
C LEU A 76 -8.13 10.33 6.97
N SER A 77 -8.22 11.57 7.44
CA SER A 77 -8.80 12.68 6.65
C SER A 77 -7.77 13.41 5.77
N SER A 78 -6.47 13.15 5.96
CA SER A 78 -5.37 13.88 5.32
C SER A 78 -4.92 13.27 3.98
N PHE A 79 -5.85 13.00 3.05
CA PHE A 79 -5.55 12.29 1.79
C PHE A 79 -5.66 13.17 0.53
N LYS A 80 -4.63 14.00 0.28
CA LYS A 80 -4.45 14.71 -1.01
C LYS A 80 -3.54 13.95 -1.95
N GLU A 81 -3.96 13.67 -3.18
CA GLU A 81 -3.18 12.93 -4.22
C GLU A 81 -1.72 13.43 -4.32
N PRO A 82 -0.71 12.56 -4.15
CA PRO A 82 0.71 12.92 -4.10
C PRO A 82 1.33 13.04 -5.51
N LYS A 83 0.97 14.13 -6.20
CA LYS A 83 1.37 14.42 -7.59
C LYS A 83 2.86 14.60 -7.78
N GLU A 84 3.60 14.88 -6.72
CA GLU A 84 5.02 15.17 -6.73
C GLU A 84 5.86 13.97 -7.20
N THR A 85 5.34 12.74 -7.08
CA THR A 85 6.01 11.51 -7.53
C THR A 85 5.81 11.19 -9.01
N ARG A 86 4.83 11.83 -9.68
CA ARG A 86 4.38 11.50 -11.04
C ARG A 86 3.90 10.05 -11.21
N LEU A 87 3.46 9.42 -10.12
CA LEU A 87 2.88 8.08 -10.13
C LEU A 87 1.36 8.14 -10.07
N GLY A 88 0.72 7.05 -10.48
CA GLY A 88 -0.75 6.92 -10.46
C GLY A 88 -1.36 6.79 -11.86
N LEU A 89 -2.68 6.93 -11.91
CA LEU A 89 -3.45 6.76 -13.14
C LEU A 89 -3.68 8.11 -13.85
N ALA A 90 -2.99 8.35 -14.96
CA ALA A 90 -3.29 9.53 -15.79
C ALA A 90 -4.64 9.42 -16.54
N GLN A 91 -5.42 10.52 -16.42
CA GLN A 91 -6.41 11.14 -17.33
C GLN A 91 -7.95 10.98 -17.13
N HIS A 92 -8.58 12.15 -16.98
CA HIS A 92 -9.98 12.58 -17.27
C HIS A 92 -11.16 11.93 -16.53
N GLY A 93 -11.75 12.72 -15.60
CA GLY A 93 -13.06 12.49 -14.95
C GLY A 93 -12.95 11.53 -13.75
N PHE A 94 -13.29 11.89 -12.52
CA PHE A 94 -14.37 12.76 -12.03
C PHE A 94 -13.87 13.73 -10.96
N ASP A 95 -14.60 14.83 -10.78
CA ASP A 95 -14.37 15.92 -9.82
C ASP A 95 -13.87 15.45 -8.43
N GLY A 96 -12.55 15.49 -8.25
CA GLY A 96 -11.80 14.92 -7.13
C GLY A 96 -11.76 15.78 -5.87
N HIS A 97 -12.91 16.28 -5.41
CA HIS A 97 -13.08 16.74 -4.03
C HIS A 97 -14.02 15.84 -3.23
N GLY A 98 -14.96 15.13 -3.89
CA GLY A 98 -15.85 14.18 -3.23
C GLY A 98 -15.23 12.81 -2.92
N ALA A 99 -14.28 12.33 -3.72
CA ALA A 99 -13.73 10.98 -3.60
C ALA A 99 -12.68 10.81 -2.48
N ALA A 100 -11.91 11.86 -2.16
CA ALA A 100 -10.91 11.81 -1.09
C ALA A 100 -11.54 11.84 0.32
N VAL A 101 -12.60 12.65 0.50
CA VAL A 101 -13.42 12.66 1.72
C VAL A 101 -14.10 11.29 1.91
N ASP A 102 -14.45 10.60 0.82
CA ASP A 102 -15.08 9.28 0.86
C ASP A 102 -14.11 8.15 1.28
N ILE A 103 -12.83 8.16 0.86
CA ILE A 103 -11.91 7.05 1.13
C ILE A 103 -11.53 6.94 2.61
N GLY A 104 -11.18 8.06 3.25
CA GLY A 104 -10.78 8.08 4.66
C GLY A 104 -11.90 7.58 5.57
N ASP A 105 -13.12 8.10 5.34
CA ASP A 105 -14.32 7.68 6.04
C ASP A 105 -14.70 6.22 5.77
N ARG A 106 -14.47 5.72 4.54
CA ARG A 106 -14.66 4.30 4.22
C ARG A 106 -13.69 3.38 4.94
N ILE A 107 -12.40 3.73 4.98
CA ILE A 107 -11.40 2.96 5.73
C ILE A 107 -11.77 2.98 7.21
N TRP A 108 -12.07 4.16 7.76
CA TRP A 108 -12.45 4.30 9.17
C TRP A 108 -13.73 3.52 9.49
N GLY A 109 -14.76 3.63 8.65
CA GLY A 109 -16.01 2.88 8.77
C GLY A 109 -15.78 1.38 8.70
N ALA A 110 -14.93 0.90 7.79
CA ALA A 110 -14.58 -0.50 7.70
C ALA A 110 -13.88 -0.99 8.98
N LEU A 111 -12.87 -0.27 9.48
CA LEU A 111 -12.16 -0.62 10.72
C LEU A 111 -13.10 -0.72 11.93
N ASN A 112 -14.14 0.12 11.99
CA ASN A 112 -15.07 0.18 13.11
C ASN A 112 -16.33 -0.69 12.94
N VAL A 113 -16.58 -1.25 11.76
CA VAL A 113 -17.79 -2.02 11.46
C VAL A 113 -17.43 -3.39 10.88
N SER A 114 -17.11 -3.46 9.59
CA SER A 114 -16.92 -4.75 8.90
C SER A 114 -15.64 -5.46 9.36
N LEU A 115 -14.56 -4.73 9.64
CA LEU A 115 -13.26 -5.26 10.04
C LEU A 115 -13.04 -5.25 11.55
N ALA A 116 -14.01 -4.76 12.34
CA ALA A 116 -13.86 -4.59 13.78
C ALA A 116 -13.41 -5.87 14.50
N ALA A 117 -13.94 -7.02 14.07
CA ALA A 117 -13.54 -8.33 14.61
C ALA A 117 -12.07 -8.66 14.29
N LEU A 118 -11.59 -8.40 13.08
CA LEU A 118 -10.19 -8.64 12.72
C LEU A 118 -9.22 -7.70 13.46
N VAL A 119 -9.66 -6.45 13.69
CA VAL A 119 -8.90 -5.47 14.47
C VAL A 119 -8.83 -5.89 15.94
N SER A 120 -9.96 -6.32 16.54
CA SER A 120 -10.03 -6.68 17.96
C SER A 120 -9.22 -7.91 18.33
N VAL A 121 -9.11 -8.89 17.42
CA VAL A 121 -8.25 -10.07 17.61
C VAL A 121 -6.82 -9.88 17.11
N GLY A 122 -6.46 -8.68 16.61
CA GLY A 122 -5.10 -8.36 16.18
C GLY A 122 -4.64 -9.09 14.90
N LEU A 123 -5.57 -9.45 14.02
CA LEU A 123 -5.27 -10.09 12.72
C LEU A 123 -4.99 -9.08 11.61
N LEU A 124 -5.69 -7.94 11.62
CA LEU A 124 -5.45 -6.85 10.67
C LEU A 124 -4.31 -5.98 11.18
N ARG A 125 -3.12 -6.07 10.56
CA ARG A 125 -1.87 -5.48 11.07
C ARG A 125 -1.22 -4.48 10.14
N ARG A 126 -1.58 -4.45 8.85
CA ARG A 126 -0.82 -3.68 7.84
C ARG A 126 -1.72 -3.02 6.80
N VAL A 127 -1.29 -1.87 6.28
CA VAL A 127 -2.03 -1.10 5.27
C VAL A 127 -2.26 -1.88 3.97
N GLU A 128 -1.32 -2.75 3.57
CA GLU A 128 -1.44 -3.62 2.40
C GLU A 128 -2.58 -4.65 2.50
N GLN A 129 -3.13 -4.87 3.70
CA GLN A 129 -4.26 -5.79 3.91
C GLN A 129 -5.63 -5.11 3.71
N LEU A 130 -5.71 -3.77 3.78
CA LEU A 130 -6.93 -3.01 3.52
C LEU A 130 -7.58 -3.32 2.14
N PRO A 131 -6.85 -3.36 1.01
CA PRO A 131 -7.44 -3.66 -0.29
C PRO A 131 -8.03 -5.07 -0.43
N LEU A 132 -7.80 -5.96 0.56
CA LEU A 132 -8.45 -7.27 0.58
C LEU A 132 -9.93 -7.19 0.98
N PHE A 133 -10.32 -6.15 1.71
CA PHE A 133 -11.64 -6.10 2.36
C PHE A 133 -12.41 -4.80 2.14
N VAL A 134 -11.71 -3.67 1.97
CA VAL A 134 -12.35 -2.37 1.84
C VAL A 134 -12.62 -2.07 0.36
N GLU A 135 -13.90 -2.13 -0.02
CA GLU A 135 -14.31 -1.74 -1.37
C GLU A 135 -13.81 -0.32 -1.68
N GLY A 136 -13.37 -0.09 -2.92
CA GLY A 136 -12.82 1.21 -3.35
C GLY A 136 -11.36 1.44 -2.95
N VAL A 137 -10.79 0.63 -2.05
CA VAL A 137 -9.35 0.64 -1.75
C VAL A 137 -8.66 -0.36 -2.67
N GLY A 138 -8.17 0.11 -3.81
CA GLY A 138 -7.42 -0.68 -4.79
C GLY A 138 -5.97 -0.20 -4.93
N ASN A 139 -5.31 -0.60 -6.02
CA ASN A 139 -3.90 -0.25 -6.29
C ASN A 139 -3.61 1.25 -6.14
N ASP A 140 -4.48 2.08 -6.71
CA ASP A 140 -4.33 3.54 -6.73
C ASP A 140 -4.41 4.12 -5.32
N VAL A 141 -5.51 3.86 -4.62
CA VAL A 141 -5.74 4.32 -3.24
C VAL A 141 -4.66 3.81 -2.27
N THR A 142 -4.28 2.53 -2.36
CA THR A 142 -3.22 1.98 -1.50
C THR A 142 -1.87 2.61 -1.81
N SER A 143 -1.54 2.87 -3.08
CA SER A 143 -0.32 3.56 -3.48
C SER A 143 -0.29 5.00 -2.97
N ASP A 144 -1.40 5.71 -3.10
CA ASP A 144 -1.61 7.06 -2.62
C ASP A 144 -1.44 7.17 -1.10
N LEU A 145 -2.13 6.29 -0.37
CA LEU A 145 -2.00 6.16 1.07
C LEU A 145 -0.55 5.90 1.45
N THR A 146 0.08 4.90 0.82
CA THR A 146 1.47 4.51 1.09
C THR A 146 2.40 5.69 0.87
N THR A 147 2.29 6.38 -0.26
CA THR A 147 3.13 7.54 -0.62
C THR A 147 3.05 8.65 0.42
N ARG A 148 1.84 8.95 0.93
CA ARG A 148 1.67 9.97 1.98
C ARG A 148 2.29 9.54 3.31
N LEU A 149 2.10 8.27 3.69
CA LEU A 149 2.66 7.74 4.93
C LEU A 149 4.20 7.75 4.90
N ILE A 150 4.79 7.45 3.75
CA ILE A 150 6.25 7.40 3.59
C ILE A 150 6.84 8.69 2.99
N MET A 151 6.08 9.80 2.99
CA MET A 151 6.53 11.05 2.37
C MET A 151 7.86 11.52 2.99
N GLN A 152 8.03 11.48 4.31
CA GLN A 152 9.31 11.82 4.95
C GLN A 152 10.48 10.99 4.39
N PRO A 153 10.45 9.64 4.41
CA PRO A 153 11.46 8.81 3.75
C PRO A 153 11.73 9.17 2.28
N LEU A 154 10.71 9.51 1.49
CA LEU A 154 10.89 9.92 0.09
C LEU A 154 11.57 11.28 -0.05
N LEU A 155 11.27 12.24 0.84
CA LEU A 155 11.93 13.53 0.87
C LEU A 155 13.40 13.39 1.27
N ASP A 156 13.70 12.54 2.25
CA ASP A 156 15.08 12.27 2.69
C ASP A 156 15.88 11.58 1.57
N PHE A 157 15.28 10.60 0.88
CA PHE A 157 15.87 9.99 -0.30
C PHE A 157 16.08 11.02 -1.43
N THR A 158 15.11 11.89 -1.68
CA THR A 158 15.22 12.94 -2.70
C THR A 158 16.37 13.90 -2.38
N ALA A 159 16.52 14.31 -1.12
CA ALA A 159 17.61 15.18 -0.69
C ALA A 159 18.98 14.51 -0.87
N GLU A 160 19.08 13.21 -0.57
CA GLU A 160 20.30 12.43 -0.83
C GLU A 160 20.63 12.41 -2.33
N MET A 161 19.65 12.14 -3.20
CA MET A 161 19.86 12.11 -4.64
C MET A 161 20.27 13.48 -5.20
N VAL A 162 19.71 14.58 -4.68
CA VAL A 162 20.16 15.94 -5.03
C VAL A 162 21.62 16.18 -4.63
N GLY A 163 22.08 15.58 -3.52
CA GLY A 163 23.48 15.64 -3.11
C GLY A 163 24.42 14.82 -4.00
N ILE A 164 23.94 13.70 -4.56
CA ILE A 164 24.71 12.81 -5.44
C ILE A 164 24.74 13.31 -6.88
N PHE A 165 23.62 13.83 -7.37
CA PHE A 165 23.42 14.29 -8.75
C PHE A 165 23.28 15.82 -8.78
N PRO A 166 24.40 16.57 -8.89
CA PRO A 166 24.40 18.03 -8.85
C PRO A 166 23.59 18.68 -9.98
N GLU A 167 23.28 17.94 -11.05
CA GLU A 167 22.44 18.36 -12.17
C GLU A 167 21.08 18.86 -11.70
N PHE A 168 20.50 18.26 -10.65
CA PHE A 168 19.23 18.71 -10.05
C PHE A 168 19.29 20.15 -9.57
N ALA A 169 20.41 20.56 -8.97
CA ALA A 169 20.58 21.92 -8.44
C ALA A 169 20.78 22.94 -9.57
N SER A 170 21.37 22.52 -10.70
CA SER A 170 21.72 23.42 -11.81
C SER A 170 20.50 23.99 -12.55
N GLN A 171 19.37 23.28 -12.55
CA GLN A 171 18.13 23.70 -13.21
C GLN A 171 17.08 24.28 -12.26
N GLY A 172 17.47 24.57 -11.01
CA GLY A 172 16.62 25.23 -10.04
C GLY A 172 15.81 24.29 -9.15
N MET A 173 15.58 24.76 -7.94
CA MET A 173 14.81 24.06 -6.91
C MET A 173 13.76 25.01 -6.33
N VAL A 174 12.66 24.45 -5.85
CA VAL A 174 11.59 25.21 -5.18
C VAL A 174 11.46 24.76 -3.73
N THR A 175 11.05 25.68 -2.86
CA THR A 175 10.61 25.31 -1.51
C THR A 175 9.11 25.03 -1.56
N SER A 176 8.69 23.89 -1.02
CA SER A 176 7.28 23.49 -0.94
C SER A 176 6.97 22.98 0.46
N GLU A 177 5.77 23.26 0.94
CA GLU A 177 5.29 22.73 2.21
C GLU A 177 4.78 21.31 2.00
N MET A 178 5.43 20.35 2.66
CA MET A 178 5.10 18.93 2.55
C MET A 178 4.49 18.45 3.86
N THR A 179 3.33 17.80 3.79
CA THR A 179 2.74 17.10 4.93
C THR A 179 3.38 15.72 5.04
N VAL A 180 3.88 15.38 6.22
CA VAL A 180 4.59 14.11 6.49
C VAL A 180 4.05 13.46 7.75
N TRP A 181 4.04 12.12 7.76
CA TRP A 181 3.76 11.36 8.97
C TRP A 181 5.01 11.29 9.85
N SER A 182 4.88 11.69 11.13
CA SER A 182 5.91 11.50 12.15
C SER A 182 5.63 10.22 12.93
N GLY A 183 6.42 9.17 12.71
CA GLY A 183 6.29 7.93 13.49
C GLY A 183 6.65 8.08 14.97
N GLY A 184 7.37 9.15 15.35
CA GLY A 184 7.71 9.46 16.75
C GLY A 184 6.58 10.18 17.47
N ASP A 185 5.95 11.17 16.83
CA ASP A 185 4.85 11.94 17.40
C ASP A 185 3.48 11.27 17.17
N LEU A 186 3.46 10.25 16.31
CA LEU A 186 2.28 9.58 15.80
C LEU A 186 1.27 10.56 15.19
N ASP A 187 1.75 11.62 14.53
CA ASP A 187 0.89 12.67 13.97
C ASP A 187 1.44 13.21 12.64
N TRP A 188 0.59 13.94 11.93
CA TRP A 188 0.94 14.68 10.72
C TRP A 188 1.67 15.98 11.07
N ALA A 189 2.78 16.25 10.39
CA ALA A 189 3.54 17.50 10.49
C ALA A 189 3.69 18.15 9.11
N VAL A 190 3.78 19.48 9.06
CA VAL A 190 4.09 20.23 7.83
C VAL A 190 5.56 20.64 7.87
N LYS A 191 6.31 20.35 6.81
CA LYS A 191 7.73 20.67 6.69
C LYS A 191 8.03 21.42 5.39
N PRO A 192 8.66 22.60 5.45
CA PRO A 192 9.19 23.26 4.26
C PRO A 192 10.37 22.43 3.73
N THR A 193 10.27 22.00 2.48
CA THR A 193 11.28 21.14 1.84
C THR A 193 11.72 21.72 0.52
N LYS A 194 13.02 21.66 0.23
CA LYS A 194 13.61 22.12 -1.04
C LYS A 194 13.65 20.95 -2.01
N LEU A 195 12.96 21.05 -3.14
CA LEU A 195 12.79 19.97 -4.12
C LEU A 195 13.24 20.40 -5.52
N PRO A 196 13.75 19.47 -6.34
CA PRO A 196 13.85 19.68 -7.78
C PRO A 196 12.49 20.04 -8.36
N ALA A 197 12.45 20.93 -9.36
CA ALA A 197 11.21 21.43 -9.91
C ALA A 197 11.22 21.50 -11.43
N PRO A 198 11.17 20.35 -12.13
CA PRO A 198 11.13 20.36 -13.59
C PRO A 198 9.89 21.14 -14.05
N SER A 199 10.11 22.17 -14.86
CA SER A 199 9.08 23.12 -15.31
C SER A 199 8.31 23.80 -14.17
N GLY A 200 8.96 24.03 -13.02
CA GLY A 200 8.39 24.75 -11.88
C GLY A 200 7.47 23.92 -10.98
N HIS A 201 7.32 22.62 -11.23
CA HIS A 201 6.49 21.72 -10.43
C HIS A 201 7.36 20.83 -9.54
N PRO A 202 7.14 20.79 -8.20
CA PRO A 202 7.93 19.97 -7.29
C PRO A 202 7.99 18.50 -7.72
N LEU A 203 9.17 17.90 -7.59
CA LEU A 203 9.45 16.50 -7.88
C LEU A 203 10.00 15.81 -6.63
N VAL A 204 9.34 14.74 -6.24
CA VAL A 204 9.80 13.81 -5.20
C VAL A 204 10.26 12.54 -5.91
N LEU A 205 11.51 12.15 -5.67
CA LEU A 205 12.10 10.97 -6.27
C LEU A 205 11.67 9.73 -5.50
N VAL A 206 11.41 8.64 -6.24
CA VAL A 206 11.02 7.35 -5.68
C VAL A 206 12.15 6.35 -5.95
N PRO A 207 12.63 5.57 -4.96
CA PRO A 207 13.60 4.53 -5.21
C PRO A 207 13.11 3.54 -6.27
N ALA A 208 13.96 3.15 -7.22
CA ALA A 208 13.55 2.30 -8.34
C ALA A 208 12.96 0.95 -7.90
N GLY A 209 13.40 0.43 -6.75
CA GLY A 209 12.94 -0.82 -6.16
C GLY A 209 11.65 -0.74 -5.35
N TRP A 210 10.97 0.41 -5.27
CA TRP A 210 9.78 0.61 -4.41
C TRP A 210 8.45 0.55 -5.15
N VAL A 211 8.49 0.46 -6.48
CA VAL A 211 7.29 0.50 -7.33
C VAL A 211 6.95 -0.85 -7.94
N SER A 212 5.66 -1.06 -8.19
CA SER A 212 5.15 -2.19 -8.95
C SER A 212 4.12 -1.72 -9.98
N THR A 213 3.82 -2.59 -10.93
CA THR A 213 2.75 -2.31 -11.93
C THR A 213 1.35 -2.65 -11.42
N ALA A 214 1.27 -3.33 -10.28
CA ALA A 214 0.07 -3.65 -9.51
C ALA A 214 0.52 -4.26 -8.17
N LEU A 215 -0.23 -4.00 -7.10
CA LEU A 215 0.11 -4.47 -5.75
C LEU A 215 0.40 -5.97 -5.68
N GLU A 216 1.32 -6.40 -4.84
CA GLU A 216 1.64 -7.82 -4.62
C GLU A 216 0.58 -8.54 -3.78
N VAL A 217 0.02 -7.83 -2.80
CA VAL A 217 -1.12 -8.31 -1.99
C VAL A 217 -2.41 -8.06 -2.76
N ARG A 218 -3.00 -9.13 -3.34
CA ARG A 218 -4.19 -9.05 -4.21
C ARG A 218 -5.36 -9.86 -3.68
N GLY A 219 -6.54 -9.24 -3.62
CA GLY A 219 -7.79 -9.87 -3.15
C GLY A 219 -8.12 -11.20 -3.83
N THR A 220 -8.05 -11.27 -5.16
CA THR A 220 -8.30 -12.53 -5.89
C THR A 220 -7.33 -13.65 -5.49
N ARG A 221 -6.04 -13.31 -5.33
CA ARG A 221 -5.01 -14.28 -4.95
C ARG A 221 -5.19 -14.71 -3.49
N PHE A 222 -5.55 -13.78 -2.60
CA PHE A 222 -5.88 -14.05 -1.20
C PHE A 222 -7.07 -14.99 -1.08
N TYR A 223 -8.19 -14.68 -1.75
CA TYR A 223 -9.37 -15.53 -1.75
C TYR A 223 -9.05 -16.94 -2.27
N GLU A 224 -8.30 -17.05 -3.36
CA GLU A 224 -7.97 -18.36 -3.92
C GLU A 224 -6.96 -19.15 -3.09
N LYS A 225 -5.97 -18.52 -2.46
CA LYS A 225 -4.83 -19.20 -1.81
C LYS A 225 -4.90 -19.25 -0.29
N ALA A 226 -5.68 -18.39 0.35
CA ALA A 226 -5.91 -18.43 1.79
C ALA A 226 -7.31 -18.98 2.05
N ILE A 227 -8.35 -18.27 1.61
CA ILE A 227 -9.75 -18.58 1.93
C ILE A 227 -10.17 -19.95 1.37
N LEU A 228 -10.00 -20.17 0.07
CA LEU A 228 -10.42 -21.43 -0.56
C LEU A 228 -9.53 -22.62 -0.18
N ASP A 229 -8.23 -22.42 0.07
CA ASP A 229 -7.34 -23.50 0.52
C ASP A 229 -7.72 -23.95 1.94
N PHE A 230 -8.10 -23.03 2.83
CA PHE A 230 -8.66 -23.35 4.14
C PHE A 230 -10.02 -24.05 4.03
N ALA A 231 -10.95 -23.51 3.23
CA ALA A 231 -12.25 -24.15 3.00
C ALA A 231 -12.13 -25.58 2.44
N GLN A 232 -11.14 -25.85 1.58
CA GLN A 232 -10.84 -27.21 1.12
C GLN A 232 -10.36 -28.13 2.24
N ALA A 233 -9.57 -27.60 3.19
CA ALA A 233 -9.09 -28.35 4.35
C ALA A 233 -10.25 -28.67 5.32
N GLU A 234 -11.19 -27.76 5.52
CA GLU A 234 -12.38 -27.99 6.35
C GLU A 234 -13.34 -29.03 5.74
N ASN A 235 -13.42 -29.11 4.41
CA ASN A 235 -14.33 -29.99 3.68
C ASN A 235 -13.66 -31.27 3.16
N LEU A 236 -12.58 -31.73 3.80
CA LEU A 236 -11.97 -33.01 3.46
C LEU A 236 -12.93 -34.15 3.77
N SER A 237 -13.10 -35.04 2.80
CA SER A 237 -13.92 -36.25 2.95
C SER A 237 -13.13 -37.47 2.47
N MET A 238 -13.55 -38.66 2.87
CA MET A 238 -13.00 -39.91 2.35
C MET A 238 -13.94 -40.49 1.29
N ASP A 239 -13.39 -40.92 0.16
CA ASP A 239 -14.16 -41.70 -0.81
C ASP A 239 -14.38 -43.15 -0.32
N ARG A 240 -15.15 -43.91 -1.10
CA ARG A 240 -15.44 -45.32 -0.81
C ARG A 240 -14.20 -46.23 -0.78
N ARG A 241 -13.05 -45.75 -1.25
CA ARG A 241 -11.76 -46.47 -1.27
C ARG A 241 -10.81 -45.96 -0.17
N GLY A 242 -11.27 -45.09 0.73
CA GLY A 242 -10.47 -44.52 1.81
C GLY A 242 -9.51 -43.42 1.37
N LYS A 243 -9.63 -42.91 0.13
CA LYS A 243 -8.79 -41.80 -0.36
C LYS A 243 -9.38 -40.47 0.09
N VAL A 244 -8.52 -39.57 0.57
CA VAL A 244 -8.91 -38.19 0.88
C VAL A 244 -9.28 -37.45 -0.41
N VAL A 245 -10.48 -36.89 -0.44
CA VAL A 245 -11.02 -36.09 -1.54
C VAL A 245 -11.22 -34.66 -1.09
N LYS A 246 -10.69 -33.73 -1.89
CA LYS A 246 -10.89 -32.29 -1.74
C LYS A 246 -12.08 -31.85 -2.57
N VAL A 247 -12.97 -31.04 -2.01
CA VAL A 247 -14.00 -30.34 -2.79
C VAL A 247 -13.30 -29.39 -3.77
N ALA A 248 -13.69 -29.41 -5.04
CA ALA A 248 -13.10 -28.53 -6.04
C ALA A 248 -13.43 -27.05 -5.73
N LYS A 249 -12.44 -26.15 -5.88
CA LYS A 249 -12.61 -24.71 -5.63
C LYS A 249 -13.81 -24.08 -6.36
N PRO A 250 -14.09 -24.38 -7.65
CA PRO A 250 -15.28 -23.85 -8.30
C PRO A 250 -16.59 -24.27 -7.63
N LYS A 251 -16.63 -25.46 -7.00
CA LYS A 251 -17.80 -25.90 -6.25
C LYS A 251 -17.94 -25.17 -4.92
N LEU A 252 -16.83 -24.88 -4.23
CA LEU A 252 -16.83 -24.06 -3.02
C LEU A 252 -17.29 -22.63 -3.33
N MET A 253 -16.86 -22.05 -4.45
CA MET A 253 -17.27 -20.70 -4.85
C MET A 253 -18.79 -20.52 -5.09
N LEU A 254 -19.51 -21.63 -5.34
CA LEU A 254 -20.98 -21.63 -5.50
C LEU A 254 -21.71 -21.84 -4.17
N ASP A 255 -21.00 -22.22 -3.11
CA ASP A 255 -21.55 -22.35 -1.77
C ASP A 255 -21.58 -20.96 -1.11
N PRO A 256 -22.75 -20.45 -0.68
CA PRO A 256 -22.85 -19.13 -0.06
C PRO A 256 -21.93 -18.94 1.15
N ARG A 257 -21.50 -20.02 1.82
CA ARG A 257 -20.57 -19.95 2.97
C ARG A 257 -19.14 -19.61 2.59
N TYR A 258 -18.79 -19.79 1.31
CA TYR A 258 -17.42 -19.62 0.80
C TYR A 258 -17.36 -18.66 -0.40
N ASP A 259 -18.42 -17.90 -0.68
CA ASP A 259 -18.42 -16.91 -1.76
C ASP A 259 -17.45 -15.74 -1.48
N ARG A 260 -17.40 -14.76 -2.38
CA ARG A 260 -16.47 -13.63 -2.29
C ARG A 260 -16.97 -12.47 -1.42
N ALA A 261 -18.14 -12.55 -0.80
CA ALA A 261 -18.63 -11.48 0.05
C ALA A 261 -17.65 -11.23 1.21
N THR A 262 -17.33 -9.96 1.50
CA THR A 262 -16.36 -9.59 2.53
C THR A 262 -16.72 -10.20 3.89
N GLN A 263 -17.99 -10.20 4.26
CA GLN A 263 -18.48 -10.80 5.51
C GLN A 263 -18.15 -12.30 5.60
N ASN A 264 -18.41 -13.06 4.53
CA ASN A 264 -18.11 -14.50 4.50
C ASN A 264 -16.61 -14.77 4.58
N GLN A 265 -15.78 -13.95 3.93
CA GLN A 265 -14.33 -14.04 4.04
C GLN A 265 -13.86 -13.80 5.48
N ILE A 266 -14.42 -12.81 6.18
CA ILE A 266 -14.10 -12.50 7.58
C ILE A 266 -14.50 -13.65 8.50
N GLU A 267 -15.68 -14.24 8.30
CA GLU A 267 -16.12 -15.41 9.06
C GLU A 267 -15.19 -16.61 8.87
N ILE A 268 -14.69 -16.83 7.64
CA ILE A 268 -13.70 -17.88 7.37
C ILE A 268 -12.38 -17.59 8.08
N ILE A 269 -11.91 -16.34 8.07
CA ILE A 269 -10.68 -15.93 8.76
C ILE A 269 -10.81 -16.15 10.27
N LEU A 270 -11.93 -15.79 10.87
CA LEU A 270 -12.16 -15.97 12.30
C LEU A 270 -12.27 -17.46 12.66
N ARG A 271 -12.97 -18.29 11.86
CA ARG A 271 -13.01 -19.75 12.08
C ARG A 271 -11.63 -20.40 11.96
N ALA A 272 -10.79 -19.91 11.05
CA ALA A 272 -9.41 -20.36 10.93
C ALA A 272 -8.59 -19.95 12.15
N PHE A 273 -8.78 -18.72 12.64
CA PHE A 273 -8.12 -18.23 13.85
C PHE A 273 -8.49 -19.05 15.09
N ASP A 274 -9.76 -19.44 15.25
CA ASP A 274 -10.22 -20.35 16.30
C ASP A 274 -9.56 -21.75 16.23
N GLN A 275 -8.95 -22.09 15.10
CA GLN A 275 -8.18 -23.32 14.87
C GLN A 275 -6.66 -23.06 14.87
N ASP A 276 -6.20 -21.96 15.46
CA ASP A 276 -4.80 -21.53 15.51
C ASP A 276 -4.17 -21.29 14.12
N VAL A 277 -4.99 -20.84 13.15
CA VAL A 277 -4.56 -20.53 11.79
C VAL A 277 -4.78 -19.05 11.46
N ASP A 278 -3.70 -18.27 11.47
CA ASP A 278 -3.68 -16.90 10.95
C ASP A 278 -3.58 -16.92 9.41
N LEU A 279 -4.72 -16.80 8.72
CA LEU A 279 -4.78 -16.82 7.25
C LEU A 279 -4.13 -15.60 6.59
N LEU A 280 -4.13 -14.45 7.25
CA LEU A 280 -3.51 -13.24 6.73
C LEU A 280 -1.98 -13.39 6.75
N GLU A 281 -1.42 -13.79 7.90
CA GLU A 281 0.01 -14.04 8.05
C GLU A 281 0.50 -15.16 7.11
N ARG A 282 -0.24 -16.27 7.00
CA ARG A 282 0.09 -17.34 6.04
C ARG A 282 0.08 -16.86 4.60
N PHE A 283 -0.87 -16.00 4.24
CA PHE A 283 -0.92 -15.43 2.91
C PHE A 283 0.26 -14.52 2.65
N ASP A 284 0.60 -13.68 3.62
CA ASP A 284 1.72 -12.76 3.56
C ASP A 284 3.04 -13.51 3.35
N GLN A 285 3.28 -14.58 4.11
CA GLN A 285 4.42 -15.49 3.93
C GLN A 285 4.43 -16.14 2.55
N PHE A 286 3.26 -16.53 2.03
CA PHE A 286 3.13 -17.09 0.68
C PHE A 286 3.44 -16.08 -0.42
N VAL A 287 3.09 -14.81 -0.25
CA VAL A 287 3.46 -13.73 -1.18
C VAL A 287 4.98 -13.50 -1.11
N SER A 288 5.54 -13.36 0.10
CA SER A 288 6.98 -13.18 0.32
C SER A 288 7.83 -14.32 -0.25
N ALA A 289 7.43 -15.57 -0.05
CA ALA A 289 8.15 -16.75 -0.58
C ALA A 289 8.16 -16.83 -2.11
N LYS A 290 7.32 -16.03 -2.80
CA LYS A 290 7.21 -15.99 -4.26
C LYS A 290 7.60 -14.64 -4.84
N TYR A 291 8.10 -13.74 -4.02
CA TYR A 291 8.45 -12.40 -4.45
C TYR A 291 9.92 -12.38 -4.89
N ASP A 292 10.13 -12.18 -6.19
CA ASP A 292 11.45 -12.15 -6.82
C ASP A 292 11.95 -10.72 -7.10
N GLY A 293 11.32 -9.72 -6.46
CA GLY A 293 11.60 -8.29 -6.72
C GLY A 293 10.68 -7.69 -7.79
N PRO A 294 10.79 -6.36 -8.04
CA PRO A 294 9.97 -5.68 -9.04
C PRO A 294 10.36 -6.09 -10.47
N ASP A 295 9.35 -6.34 -11.31
CA ASP A 295 9.51 -6.65 -12.75
C ASP A 295 10.00 -5.40 -13.52
N GLN A 296 11.31 -5.25 -13.61
CA GLN A 296 11.97 -4.09 -14.24
C GLN A 296 11.56 -3.92 -15.70
N ASP A 297 11.47 -5.01 -16.48
CA ASP A 297 11.06 -4.96 -17.88
C ASP A 297 9.63 -4.41 -18.05
N ARG A 298 8.72 -4.78 -17.14
CA ARG A 298 7.35 -4.28 -17.15
C ARG A 298 7.26 -2.84 -16.65
N ILE A 299 8.10 -2.45 -15.69
CA ILE A 299 8.21 -1.06 -15.22
C ILE A 299 8.73 -0.16 -16.34
N SER A 300 9.84 -0.52 -17.00
CA SER A 300 10.41 0.26 -18.11
C SER A 300 9.43 0.43 -19.27
N ARG A 301 8.64 -0.62 -19.59
CA ARG A 301 7.57 -0.55 -20.60
C ARG A 301 6.43 0.41 -20.24
N ARG A 302 6.17 0.65 -18.95
CA ARG A 302 5.15 1.61 -18.49
C ARG A 302 5.63 3.06 -18.55
N ILE A 303 6.95 3.26 -18.44
CA ILE A 303 7.58 4.58 -18.44
C ILE A 303 7.79 5.11 -19.87
N ALA A 304 8.17 4.22 -20.81
CA ALA A 304 8.31 4.54 -22.24
C ALA A 304 7.09 5.32 -22.78
#